data_AF-A0A256EY42-F1
#
_entry.id   AF-A0A256EY42-F1
#
_cell.length_a   1.000
_cell.length_b   1.000
_cell.length_c   1.000
_cell.angle_alpha   90.00
_cell.angle_beta   90.00
_cell.angle_gamma   90.00
#
_symmetry.space_group_name_H-M   'P 1'
#
loop_
_entity.id
_entity.type
_entity.pdbx_description
1 polymer ?
#
loop_
_entity_poly.entity_id
_entity_poly.type
_entity_poly.pdbx_seq_one_letter_code
_entity_poly.pdbx_strand_id
1 'polypeptide(L)'
;MTSAIVEKNLKFIAGELINKGEYYEPLYDNEMPYEEQIISIFEYIDHGEYGVAYENLICLLERSKTCVSAKATVKIIEVSLLFGFKTERLEDRIFDRRLIG
;
A
#
# COMPACT_ATOMS: atom_id res chain seq x y z
N MET A 1 -0.45 11.51 16.49
CA MET A 1 -0.14 12.52 15.44
C MET A 1 0.32 11.83 14.16
N THR A 2 1.34 10.97 14.22
CA THR A 2 1.85 10.18 13.08
C THR A 2 0.81 9.23 12.47
N SER A 3 0.01 8.55 13.30
CA SER A 3 -1.05 7.63 12.85
C SER A 3 -2.11 8.29 11.97
N ALA A 4 -2.58 9.49 12.34
CA ALA A 4 -3.60 10.22 11.59
C ALA A 4 -3.13 10.65 10.19
N ILE A 5 -1.83 10.96 10.04
CA ILE A 5 -1.23 11.29 8.73
C ILE A 5 -1.15 10.03 7.87
N VAL A 6 -0.69 8.92 8.45
CA VAL A 6 -0.60 7.63 7.77
C VAL A 6 -1.97 7.17 7.29
N GLU A 7 -2.97 7.17 8.18
CA GLU A 7 -4.35 6.78 7.85
C GLU A 7 -4.90 7.63 6.69
N LYS A 8 -4.80 8.96 6.80
CA LYS A 8 -5.27 9.89 5.76
C LYS A 8 -4.59 9.63 4.41
N ASN A 9 -3.29 9.35 4.42
CA ASN A 9 -2.54 9.10 3.19
C ASN A 9 -2.90 7.74 2.58
N LEU A 10 -3.01 6.68 3.39
CA LEU A 10 -3.42 5.37 2.91
C LEU A 10 -4.84 5.39 2.33
N LYS A 11 -5.80 6.03 3.01
CA LYS A 11 -7.18 6.20 2.48
C LYS A 11 -7.19 6.95 1.17
N PHE A 12 -6.35 7.98 1.04
CA PHE A 12 -6.24 8.73 -0.21
C PHE A 12 -5.72 7.85 -1.35
N ILE A 13 -4.65 7.07 -1.11
CA ILE A 13 -4.04 6.23 -2.15
C ILE A 13 -5.00 5.08 -2.52
N ALA A 14 -5.56 4.37 -1.53
CA ALA A 14 -6.54 3.31 -1.75
C ALA A 14 -7.79 3.83 -2.50
N GLY A 15 -8.24 5.05 -2.17
CA GLY A 15 -9.35 5.70 -2.87
C GLY A 15 -9.09 5.96 -4.36
N GLU A 16 -7.84 6.23 -4.75
CA GLU A 16 -7.48 6.34 -6.17
C GLU A 16 -7.49 5.00 -6.90
N LEU A 17 -7.43 3.88 -6.18
CA LEU A 17 -7.35 2.54 -6.74
C LEU A 17 -8.72 1.86 -6.90
N ILE A 18 -9.74 2.24 -6.12
CA ILE A 18 -11.10 1.64 -6.14
C ILE A 18 -11.62 1.37 -7.56
N ASN A 19 -11.46 2.31 -8.49
CA ASN A 19 -12.03 2.23 -9.84
C ASN A 19 -11.02 1.84 -10.92
N LYS A 20 -9.86 1.28 -10.55
CA LYS A 20 -8.78 0.96 -11.48
C LYS A 20 -8.55 -0.55 -11.67
N GLY A 21 -9.54 -1.37 -11.27
CA GLY A 21 -9.49 -2.83 -11.40
C GLY A 21 -9.38 -3.34 -12.84
N GLU A 22 -9.75 -2.53 -13.84
CA GLU A 22 -9.63 -2.89 -15.27
C GLU A 22 -8.17 -3.15 -15.71
N TYR A 23 -7.18 -2.62 -14.99
CA TYR A 23 -5.75 -2.80 -15.27
C TYR A 23 -5.09 -3.87 -14.40
N TYR A 24 -5.88 -4.64 -13.65
CA TYR A 24 -5.42 -5.72 -12.79
C TYR A 24 -5.53 -7.07 -13.50
N GLU A 25 -4.42 -7.79 -13.58
CA GLU A 25 -4.37 -9.17 -14.09
C GLU A 25 -4.01 -10.09 -12.91
N PRO A 26 -4.88 -11.01 -12.48
CA PRO A 26 -4.57 -11.96 -11.41
C PRO A 26 -3.45 -12.92 -11.85
N LEU A 27 -2.55 -13.27 -10.92
CA LEU A 27 -1.45 -14.21 -11.18
C LEU A 27 -1.88 -15.67 -10.98
N TYR A 28 -2.91 -15.92 -10.17
CA TYR A 28 -3.44 -17.25 -9.90
C TYR A 28 -4.98 -17.24 -9.95
N ASP A 29 -5.57 -18.35 -10.38
CA ASP A 29 -7.03 -18.50 -10.53
C ASP A 29 -7.79 -18.39 -9.20
N ASN A 30 -7.11 -18.58 -8.08
CA ASN A 30 -7.67 -18.52 -6.72
C ASN A 30 -7.30 -17.22 -5.99
N GLU A 31 -6.75 -16.21 -6.67
CA GLU A 31 -6.50 -14.92 -6.04
C GLU A 31 -7.80 -14.22 -5.67
N MET A 32 -7.73 -13.49 -4.55
CA MET A 32 -8.80 -12.60 -4.14
C MET A 32 -9.09 -11.59 -5.26
N PRO A 33 -10.36 -11.36 -5.62
CA PRO A 33 -10.75 -10.34 -6.58
C PRO A 33 -10.19 -8.96 -6.22
N TYR A 34 -9.84 -8.15 -7.22
CA TYR A 34 -9.25 -6.81 -7.03
C TYR A 34 -10.06 -5.93 -6.06
N GLU A 35 -11.39 -5.91 -6.23
CA GLU A 35 -12.30 -5.12 -5.41
C GLU A 35 -12.27 -5.57 -3.94
N GLU A 36 -12.20 -6.88 -3.70
CA GLU A 36 -12.08 -7.45 -2.36
C GLU A 36 -10.71 -7.14 -1.72
N GLN A 37 -9.64 -7.10 -2.52
CA GLN A 37 -8.32 -6.66 -2.04
C GLN A 37 -8.35 -5.19 -1.60
N ILE A 38 -9.01 -4.31 -2.37
CA ILE A 38 -9.18 -2.90 -2.01
C ILE A 38 -10.02 -2.75 -0.74
N ILE A 39 -11.12 -3.49 -0.61
CA ILE A 39 -11.95 -3.49 0.60
C ILE A 39 -11.11 -3.92 1.81
N SER A 40 -10.34 -5.00 1.69
CA SER A 40 -9.45 -5.49 2.75
C SER A 40 -8.42 -4.42 3.15
N ILE A 41 -7.86 -3.67 2.19
CA ILE A 41 -6.95 -2.56 2.47
C ILE A 41 -7.65 -1.49 3.33
N PHE A 42 -8.89 -1.10 3.01
CA PHE A 42 -9.65 -0.16 3.83
C PHE A 42 -9.94 -0.70 5.23
N GLU A 43 -10.28 -1.98 5.35
CA GLU A 43 -10.51 -2.63 6.66
C GLU A 43 -9.25 -2.58 7.52
N TYR A 44 -8.07 -2.90 6.99
CA TYR A 44 -6.81 -2.79 7.73
C TYR A 44 -6.54 -1.36 8.20
N ILE A 45 -6.84 -0.36 7.35
CA ILE A 45 -6.68 1.05 7.73
C ILE A 45 -7.62 1.40 8.90
N ASP A 46 -8.88 0.98 8.84
CA ASP A 46 -9.89 1.30 9.86
C ASP A 46 -9.62 0.59 11.19
N HIS A 47 -8.95 -0.58 11.17
CA HIS A 47 -8.49 -1.28 12.38
C HIS A 47 -7.13 -0.78 12.90
N GLY A 48 -6.50 0.19 12.23
CA GLY A 48 -5.19 0.73 12.62
C GLY A 48 -4.00 -0.17 12.26
N GLU A 49 -4.23 -1.22 11.45
CA GLU A 49 -3.21 -2.13 10.93
C GLU A 49 -2.50 -1.53 9.71
N TYR A 50 -1.97 -0.32 9.86
CA TYR A 50 -1.46 0.50 8.78
C TYR A 50 -0.27 -0.11 8.02
N GLY A 51 0.55 -0.94 8.69
CA GLY A 51 1.66 -1.64 8.04
C GLY A 51 1.15 -2.68 7.05
N VAL A 52 0.17 -3.48 7.46
CA VAL A 52 -0.49 -4.49 6.61
C VAL A 52 -1.21 -3.82 5.45
N ALA A 53 -1.94 -2.74 5.72
CA ALA A 53 -2.58 -1.93 4.68
C ALA A 53 -1.57 -1.39 3.66
N TYR A 54 -0.44 -0.84 4.13
CA TYR A 54 0.62 -0.32 3.27
C TYR A 54 1.24 -1.42 2.40
N GLU A 55 1.60 -2.57 2.98
CA GLU A 55 2.20 -3.67 2.23
C GLU A 55 1.26 -4.21 1.15
N ASN A 56 -0.02 -4.45 1.48
CA ASN A 56 -1.00 -4.90 0.49
C ASN A 56 -1.20 -3.88 -0.63
N LEU A 57 -1.21 -2.59 -0.30
CA LEU A 57 -1.32 -1.51 -1.27
C LEU A 57 -0.10 -1.43 -2.20
N ILE A 58 1.12 -1.58 -1.68
CA ILE A 58 2.34 -1.60 -2.52
C ILE A 58 2.37 -2.84 -3.42
N CYS A 59 2.08 -4.02 -2.87
CA CYS A 59 1.95 -5.25 -3.65
C CYS A 59 0.95 -5.07 -4.81
N LEU A 60 -0.20 -4.45 -4.55
CA LEU A 60 -1.21 -4.20 -5.58
C LEU A 60 -0.68 -3.26 -6.67
N LEU A 61 -0.01 -2.17 -6.28
CA LEU A 61 0.56 -1.20 -7.22
C LEU A 61 1.62 -1.80 -8.13
N GLU A 62 2.57 -2.56 -7.58
CA GLU A 62 3.67 -3.15 -8.35
C GLU A 62 3.20 -4.24 -9.31
N ARG A 63 2.12 -4.95 -8.94
CA ARG A 63 1.56 -6.03 -9.74
C ARG A 63 0.58 -5.55 -10.80
N SER A 64 -0.04 -4.40 -10.58
CA SER A 64 -0.98 -3.82 -11.53
C SER A 64 -0.27 -2.99 -12.60
N LYS A 65 -0.87 -2.84 -13.78
CA LYS A 65 -0.46 -1.81 -14.75
C LYS A 65 -1.05 -0.43 -14.39
N THR A 66 -1.52 -0.27 -13.16
CA THR A 66 -2.28 0.88 -12.71
C THR A 66 -1.35 2.00 -12.25
N CYS A 67 -1.43 3.15 -12.91
CA CYS A 67 -0.77 4.36 -12.45
C CYS A 67 -1.61 5.10 -11.40
N VAL A 68 -0.95 5.66 -10.39
CA VAL A 68 -1.56 6.63 -9.45
C VAL A 68 -1.19 8.06 -9.84
N SER A 69 -1.93 9.04 -9.32
CA SER A 69 -1.59 10.45 -9.53
C SER A 69 -0.23 10.79 -8.89
N ALA A 70 0.44 11.84 -9.39
CA ALA A 70 1.67 12.35 -8.77
C ALA A 70 1.47 12.68 -7.28
N LYS A 71 0.26 13.12 -6.90
CA LYS A 71 -0.09 13.42 -5.51
C LYS A 71 -0.15 12.14 -4.65
N ALA A 72 -0.71 11.06 -5.19
CA ALA A 72 -0.68 9.76 -4.53
C ALA A 72 0.75 9.22 -4.43
N THR A 73 1.59 9.40 -5.44
CA THR A 73 3.03 9.05 -5.37
C THR A 73 3.74 9.76 -4.22
N VAL A 74 3.54 11.07 -4.06
CA VAL A 74 4.13 11.82 -2.93
C VAL A 74 3.64 11.24 -1.59
N LYS A 75 2.36 10.88 -1.48
CA LYS A 75 1.80 10.28 -0.27
C LYS A 75 2.35 8.90 0.04
N ILE A 76 2.62 8.09 -0.98
CA ILE A 76 3.31 6.81 -0.81
C ILE A 76 4.67 7.07 -0.17
N ILE A 77 5.46 7.98 -0.73
CA ILE A 77 6.78 8.34 -0.18
C ILE A 77 6.68 8.83 1.27
N GLU A 78 5.70 9.70 1.58
CA GLU A 78 5.45 10.17 2.95
C GLU A 78 5.20 9.00 3.91
N VAL A 79 4.35 8.05 3.52
CA VAL A 79 4.04 6.86 4.33
C VAL A 79 5.28 5.96 4.47
N SER A 80 6.00 5.68 3.37
CA SER A 80 7.22 4.87 3.39
C SER A 80 8.28 5.45 4.33
N LEU A 81 8.48 6.76 4.33
CA LEU A 81 9.43 7.44 5.21
C LEU A 81 9.05 7.35 6.69
N LEU A 82 7.75 7.39 7.01
CA LEU A 82 7.22 7.25 8.36
C LEU A 82 7.35 5.81 8.87
N PHE A 83 7.14 4.82 8.01
CA PHE A 83 7.39 3.41 8.32
C PHE A 83 8.87 3.04 8.32
N GLY A 84 9.74 3.90 7.78
CA GLY A 84 11.16 3.60 7.61
C GLY A 84 11.40 2.48 6.61
N PHE A 85 10.57 2.42 5.56
CA PHE A 85 10.55 1.36 4.56
C PHE A 85 10.46 -0.04 5.17
N LYS A 86 9.76 -0.18 6.31
CA LYS A 86 9.42 -1.48 6.87
C LYS A 86 8.60 -2.27 5.84
N THR A 87 9.28 -3.16 5.16
CA THR A 87 8.70 -4.25 4.40
C THR A 87 9.41 -5.52 4.85
N GLU A 88 8.72 -6.64 4.78
CA GLU A 88 9.33 -7.95 5.06
C GLU A 88 10.02 -8.56 3.81
N ARG A 89 10.20 -7.77 2.74
CA ARG A 89 10.85 -8.22 1.51
C ARG A 89 12.36 -8.17 1.61
N LEU A 90 13.02 -9.18 1.05
CA LEU A 90 14.48 -9.30 1.08
C LEU A 90 15.18 -8.14 0.34
N GLU A 91 14.62 -7.69 -0.77
CA GLU A 91 15.17 -6.61 -1.60
C GLU A 91 15.13 -5.23 -0.91
N ASP A 92 14.17 -5.01 -0.03
CA ASP A 92 13.99 -3.75 0.70
C ASP A 92 14.85 -3.65 1.96
N ARG A 93 15.56 -4.73 2.34
CA ARG A 93 16.41 -4.76 3.54
C ARG A 93 17.42 -3.61 3.60
N ILE A 94 17.89 -3.12 2.45
CA ILE A 94 18.85 -1.99 2.40
C ILE A 94 18.24 -0.68 2.92
N PHE A 95 16.91 -0.56 2.95
CA PHE A 95 16.19 0.60 3.44
C PHE A 95 15.65 0.40 4.87
N ASP A 96 15.78 -0.80 5.44
CA ASP A 96 15.29 -1.13 6.78
C ASP A 96 16.12 -0.43 7.85
N ARG A 97 15.53 0.61 8.44
CA ARG A 97 16.16 1.40 9.51
C ARG A 97 16.50 0.59 10.77
N ARG A 98 15.91 -0.60 10.97
CA ARG A 98 16.27 -1.51 12.07
C ARG A 98 17.67 -2.11 11.91
N LEU A 99 18.19 -2.15 10.68
CA LEU A 99 19.49 -2.73 10.34
C LEU A 99 20.63 -1.69 10.30
N ILE A 100 20.32 -0.40 10.43
CA ILE A 100 21.27 0.73 10.36
C ILE A 100 21.67 1.20 11.77
N GLY A 101 21.66 0.28 12.75
CA GLY A 101 22.04 0.52 14.15
C GLY A 101 23.46 0.10 14.45
#